data_AF-A0A3C1BGI4-F1
#
_entry.id   AF-A0A3C1BGI4-F1
#
_cell.length_a   1.000
_cell.length_b   1.000
_cell.length_c   1.000
_cell.angle_alpha   90.00
_cell.angle_beta   90.00
_cell.angle_gamma   90.00
#
_symmetry.space_group_name_H-M   'P 1'
#
loop_
_entity.id
_entity.type
_entity.pdbx_description
1 polymer ?
#
loop_
_entity_poly.entity_id
_entity_poly.type
_entity_poly.pdbx_seq_one_letter_code
_entity_poly.pdbx_strand_id
1 'polypeptide(L)'
;MGIFDIFKKSTKPYKDQSTNLVYELLFCDNLDLYKNNNQQPDSYPWSILLSDTSNNSELEKIIADTNTESRIKILTYNKLLSKGQKIEKKELLGVIVEIGLDNGLDVLASFRDGTARYINQTGKMIIWETIDNISKDLTDKLFDKSYTVVNKIGPWDKPRRSNPKKGIVRITFLVSDGLYFGEDPIKVLFSDPMAGPALSLAAQLMKYLMEKAS
;
A
#
# COMPACT_ATOMS: atom_id res chain seq x y z
N MET A 1 3.48 -4.60 -39.37
CA MET A 1 3.93 -5.22 -38.11
C MET A 1 3.47 -4.33 -36.96
N GLY A 2 2.55 -4.63 -36.07
CA GLY A 2 1.62 -5.73 -35.83
C GLY A 2 0.79 -5.27 -34.63
N ILE A 3 -0.53 -5.16 -34.79
CA ILE A 3 -1.47 -4.48 -33.89
C ILE A 3 -1.90 -5.45 -32.76
N PHE A 4 -0.94 -6.04 -32.04
CA PHE A 4 -1.19 -7.15 -31.10
C PHE A 4 -0.53 -6.98 -29.72
N ASP A 5 -0.42 -5.75 -29.20
CA ASP A 5 -0.01 -5.51 -27.80
C ASP A 5 -1.16 -4.95 -26.92
N ILE A 6 -2.40 -5.22 -27.31
CA ILE A 6 -3.59 -4.92 -26.52
C ILE A 6 -4.06 -6.26 -25.92
N PHE A 7 -4.16 -6.34 -24.60
CA PHE A 7 -4.54 -7.51 -23.79
C PHE A 7 -3.40 -8.47 -23.37
N LYS A 8 -2.36 -7.96 -22.70
CA LYS A 8 -1.84 -8.72 -21.56
C LYS A 8 -2.94 -8.72 -20.48
N LYS A 9 -3.79 -9.74 -20.50
CA LYS A 9 -4.79 -9.98 -19.45
C LYS A 9 -4.04 -10.07 -18.13
N SER A 10 -4.05 -8.99 -17.34
CA SER A 10 -3.43 -8.98 -16.01
C SER A 10 -4.13 -10.06 -15.20
N THR A 11 -3.45 -11.18 -14.96
CA THR A 11 -3.96 -12.26 -14.14
C THR A 11 -4.09 -11.73 -12.73
N LYS A 12 -5.34 -11.55 -12.29
CA LYS A 12 -5.63 -11.13 -10.93
C LYS A 12 -5.11 -12.18 -9.93
N PRO A 13 -4.51 -11.77 -8.80
CA PRO A 13 -3.81 -12.71 -7.91
C PRO A 13 -4.72 -13.71 -7.20
N TYR A 14 -6.00 -13.40 -7.02
CA TYR A 14 -6.96 -14.26 -6.32
C TYR A 14 -8.08 -14.74 -7.23
N LYS A 15 -8.72 -15.87 -6.88
CA LYS A 15 -9.89 -16.40 -7.59
C LYS A 15 -11.12 -15.51 -7.42
N ASP A 16 -11.32 -14.99 -6.21
CA ASP A 16 -12.46 -14.18 -5.84
C ASP A 16 -12.28 -12.70 -6.24
N GLN A 17 -13.28 -12.11 -6.89
CA GLN A 17 -13.19 -10.73 -7.37
C GLN A 17 -13.18 -9.71 -6.24
N SER A 18 -13.93 -9.95 -5.15
CA SER A 18 -13.98 -9.06 -3.99
C SER A 18 -12.63 -9.01 -3.27
N THR A 19 -11.94 -10.14 -3.18
CA THR A 19 -10.58 -10.24 -2.63
C THR A 19 -9.60 -9.42 -3.48
N ASN A 20 -9.72 -9.52 -4.81
CA ASN A 20 -8.91 -8.70 -5.71
C ASN A 20 -9.22 -7.20 -5.58
N LEU A 21 -10.48 -6.81 -5.38
CA LEU A 21 -10.84 -5.42 -5.10
C LEU A 21 -10.15 -4.91 -3.84
N VAL A 22 -10.22 -5.66 -2.75
CA VAL A 22 -9.55 -5.25 -1.51
C VAL A 22 -8.04 -5.18 -1.68
N TYR A 23 -7.43 -6.11 -2.41
CA TYR A 23 -6.01 -6.07 -2.76
C TYR A 23 -5.65 -4.78 -3.52
N GLU A 24 -6.42 -4.36 -4.52
CA GLU A 24 -6.16 -3.11 -5.25
C GLU A 24 -6.33 -1.87 -4.35
N LEU A 25 -7.31 -1.89 -3.43
CA LEU A 25 -7.52 -0.83 -2.44
C LEU A 25 -6.38 -0.70 -1.41
N LEU A 26 -5.44 -1.65 -1.32
CA LEU A 26 -4.30 -1.49 -0.41
C LEU A 26 -3.36 -0.35 -0.84
N PHE A 27 -3.22 -0.15 -2.15
CA PHE A 27 -2.22 0.74 -2.74
C PHE A 27 -2.61 2.21 -2.76
N CYS A 28 -3.90 2.52 -2.54
CA CYS A 28 -4.40 3.90 -2.46
C CYS A 28 -4.06 4.75 -3.70
N ASP A 29 -3.92 4.12 -4.87
CA ASP A 29 -3.42 4.74 -6.11
C ASP A 29 -4.51 4.92 -7.19
N ASN A 30 -5.73 4.48 -6.90
CA ASN A 30 -6.88 4.63 -7.79
C ASN A 30 -8.10 5.11 -6.99
N LEU A 31 -8.39 6.40 -7.11
CA LEU A 31 -9.49 7.05 -6.38
C LEU A 31 -10.87 6.54 -6.80
N ASP A 32 -11.05 6.12 -8.06
CA ASP A 32 -12.32 5.60 -8.56
C ASP A 32 -12.74 4.31 -7.86
N LEU A 33 -11.78 3.48 -7.43
CA LEU A 33 -12.09 2.30 -6.63
C LEU A 33 -12.73 2.66 -5.29
N TYR A 34 -12.36 3.79 -4.69
CA TYR A 34 -12.99 4.26 -3.46
C TYR A 34 -14.35 4.89 -3.76
N LYS A 35 -14.43 5.75 -4.78
CA LYS A 35 -15.70 6.37 -5.21
C LYS A 35 -16.80 5.33 -5.43
N ASN A 36 -16.47 4.24 -6.12
CA ASN A 36 -17.43 3.20 -6.48
C ASN A 36 -17.81 2.26 -5.32
N ASN A 37 -17.07 2.31 -4.21
CA ASN A 37 -17.25 1.42 -3.06
C ASN A 37 -17.46 2.18 -1.74
N ASN A 38 -17.64 3.50 -1.79
CA ASN A 38 -17.87 4.33 -0.62
C ASN A 38 -19.38 4.48 -0.38
N GLN A 39 -19.83 4.13 0.82
CA GLN A 39 -21.23 4.26 1.23
C GLN A 39 -21.58 5.69 1.66
N GLN A 40 -20.60 6.56 1.88
CA GLN A 40 -20.77 7.93 2.35
C GLN A 40 -19.85 8.90 1.56
N PRO A 41 -20.08 9.08 0.25
CA PRO A 41 -19.24 9.96 -0.57
C PRO A 41 -19.35 11.45 -0.20
N ASP A 42 -20.47 11.85 0.41
CA ASP A 42 -20.77 13.25 0.75
C ASP A 42 -20.28 13.66 2.15
N SER A 43 -19.69 12.74 2.93
CA SER A 43 -19.13 13.04 4.25
C SER A 43 -17.67 13.46 4.16
N TYR A 44 -17.20 14.31 5.07
CA TYR A 44 -15.77 14.55 5.23
C TYR A 44 -15.06 13.25 5.67
N PRO A 45 -13.87 12.92 5.14
CA PRO A 45 -13.05 13.67 4.18
C PRO A 45 -13.38 13.42 2.69
N TRP A 46 -14.29 12.50 2.40
CA TRP A 46 -14.64 12.07 1.04
C TRP A 46 -15.30 13.16 0.19
N SER A 47 -16.11 14.04 0.77
CA SER A 47 -16.76 15.15 0.05
C SER A 47 -15.75 16.08 -0.62
N ILE A 48 -14.58 16.27 0.00
CA ILE A 48 -13.48 17.04 -0.57
C ILE A 48 -12.65 16.13 -1.49
N LEU A 49 -12.25 14.95 -1.01
CA LEU A 49 -11.34 14.06 -1.73
C LEU A 49 -11.92 13.55 -3.06
N LEU A 50 -13.24 13.32 -3.14
CA LEU A 50 -13.93 12.87 -4.35
C LEU A 50 -14.43 14.02 -5.24
N SER A 51 -14.36 15.27 -4.77
CA SER A 51 -14.80 16.44 -5.55
C SER A 51 -13.79 16.83 -6.62
N ASP A 52 -14.23 16.91 -7.88
CA ASP A 52 -13.40 17.39 -9.00
C ASP A 52 -12.99 18.86 -8.85
N THR A 53 -13.71 19.64 -8.04
CA THR A 53 -13.48 21.08 -7.84
C THR A 53 -12.68 21.41 -6.58
N SER A 54 -12.34 20.41 -5.75
CA SER A 54 -11.55 20.61 -4.53
C SER A 54 -10.24 21.35 -4.83
N ASN A 55 -9.98 22.43 -4.10
CA ASN A 55 -8.74 23.20 -4.23
C ASN A 55 -7.62 22.61 -3.36
N ASN A 56 -6.38 23.07 -3.56
CA ASN A 56 -5.23 22.49 -2.87
C ASN A 56 -5.26 22.73 -1.36
N SER A 57 -5.76 23.89 -0.91
CA SER A 57 -5.88 24.20 0.51
C SER A 57 -6.86 23.27 1.23
N GLU A 58 -7.95 22.86 0.56
CA GLU A 58 -8.88 21.87 1.12
C GLU A 58 -8.26 20.48 1.26
N LEU A 59 -7.47 20.06 0.26
CA LEU A 59 -6.74 18.80 0.32
C LEU A 59 -5.64 18.83 1.39
N GLU A 60 -4.94 19.95 1.55
CA GLU A 60 -3.95 20.14 2.61
C GLU A 60 -4.56 20.05 4.01
N LYS A 61 -5.82 20.47 4.20
CA LYS A 61 -6.54 20.28 5.47
C LYS A 61 -6.71 18.81 5.83
N ILE A 62 -7.05 17.95 4.87
CA ILE A 62 -7.16 16.49 5.09
C ILE A 62 -5.79 15.91 5.53
N ILE A 63 -4.70 16.36 4.91
CA ILE A 63 -3.34 15.91 5.27
C ILE A 63 -2.96 16.37 6.67
N ALA A 64 -3.25 17.63 7.01
CA ALA A 64 -2.94 18.24 8.30
C ALA A 64 -3.78 17.68 9.46
N ASP A 65 -4.94 17.11 9.18
CA ASP A 65 -5.82 16.49 10.17
C ASP A 65 -5.17 15.25 10.79
N THR A 66 -4.96 15.28 12.11
CA THR A 66 -4.36 14.19 12.87
C THR A 66 -5.27 12.98 13.02
N ASN A 67 -6.58 13.14 12.83
CA ASN A 67 -7.57 12.06 12.94
C ASN A 67 -7.81 11.35 11.61
N THR A 68 -7.28 11.88 10.51
CA THR A 68 -7.41 11.27 9.19
C THR A 68 -6.50 10.05 9.06
N GLU A 69 -7.07 8.91 8.64
CA GLU A 69 -6.36 7.66 8.38
C GLU A 69 -5.28 7.80 7.29
N SER A 70 -4.20 7.02 7.40
CA SER A 70 -3.04 7.06 6.50
C SER A 70 -3.44 6.81 5.04
N ARG A 71 -4.38 5.89 4.80
CA ARG A 71 -4.89 5.58 3.45
C ARG A 71 -5.53 6.80 2.78
N ILE A 72 -6.29 7.58 3.55
CA ILE A 72 -6.91 8.82 3.08
C ILE A 72 -5.84 9.88 2.80
N LYS A 73 -4.81 9.98 3.66
CA LYS A 73 -3.68 10.87 3.41
C LYS A 73 -2.95 10.50 2.12
N ILE A 74 -2.71 9.21 1.87
CA ILE A 74 -2.08 8.73 0.62
C ILE A 74 -2.92 9.10 -0.60
N LEU A 75 -4.24 8.85 -0.57
CA LEU A 75 -5.14 9.25 -1.66
C LEU A 75 -5.10 10.76 -1.91
N THR A 76 -5.08 11.55 -0.83
CA THR A 76 -5.02 13.02 -0.91
C THR A 76 -3.70 13.50 -1.50
N TYR A 77 -2.56 12.94 -1.08
CA TYR A 77 -1.26 13.23 -1.67
C TYR A 77 -1.22 12.85 -3.16
N ASN A 78 -1.73 11.67 -3.53
CA ASN A 78 -1.82 11.25 -4.93
C ASN A 78 -2.67 12.21 -5.77
N LYS A 79 -3.75 12.75 -5.21
CA LYS A 79 -4.59 13.78 -5.86
C LYS A 79 -3.86 15.11 -6.00
N LEU A 80 -3.04 15.51 -5.03
CA LEU A 80 -2.21 16.73 -5.15
C LEU A 80 -1.14 16.55 -6.23
N LEU A 81 -0.45 15.40 -6.25
CA LEU A 81 0.56 15.05 -7.27
C LEU A 81 -0.05 15.05 -8.68
N SER A 82 -1.26 14.50 -8.87
CA SER A 82 -1.93 14.51 -10.18
C SER A 82 -2.34 15.92 -10.65
N LYS A 83 -2.48 16.87 -9.72
CA LYS A 83 -2.67 18.31 -9.99
C LYS A 83 -1.35 19.08 -10.18
N GLY A 84 -0.22 18.37 -10.25
CA GLY A 84 1.11 18.95 -10.45
C GLY A 84 1.68 19.66 -9.21
N GLN A 85 1.11 19.44 -8.03
CA GLN A 85 1.66 20.00 -6.79
C GLN A 85 2.95 19.27 -6.41
N LYS A 86 3.96 20.06 -6.05
CA LYS A 86 5.21 19.52 -5.53
C LYS A 86 5.08 19.27 -4.04
N ILE A 87 5.37 18.04 -3.60
CA ILE A 87 5.36 17.67 -2.20
C ILE A 87 6.79 17.73 -1.67
N GLU A 88 7.05 18.64 -0.72
CA GLU A 88 8.40 18.84 -0.17
C GLU A 88 8.71 17.91 0.99
N LYS A 89 7.70 17.63 1.83
CA LYS A 89 7.85 16.75 2.99
C LYS A 89 7.69 15.30 2.56
N LYS A 90 8.77 14.53 2.67
CA LYS A 90 8.76 13.08 2.46
C LYS A 90 8.24 12.36 3.71
N GLU A 91 7.04 11.79 3.61
CA GLU A 91 6.35 11.10 4.70
C GLU A 91 5.94 9.70 4.23
N LEU A 92 6.48 8.67 4.89
CA LEU A 92 6.09 7.27 4.66
C LEU A 92 4.79 6.97 5.41
N LEU A 93 3.75 6.58 4.66
CA LEU A 93 2.39 6.40 5.16
C LEU A 93 1.93 4.94 5.11
N GLY A 94 2.54 4.12 4.24
CA GLY A 94 2.21 2.72 4.11
C GLY A 94 3.38 1.88 3.60
N VAL A 95 3.45 0.64 4.05
CA VAL A 95 4.38 -0.38 3.58
C VAL A 95 3.58 -1.61 3.19
N ILE A 96 3.73 -2.07 1.95
CA ILE A 96 3.05 -3.24 1.41
C ILE A 96 4.09 -4.26 0.99
N VAL A 97 4.02 -5.48 1.51
CA VAL A 97 4.86 -6.60 1.10
C VAL A 97 4.00 -7.63 0.40
N GLU A 98 4.37 -7.97 -0.82
CA GLU A 98 3.70 -8.96 -1.67
C GLU A 98 4.68 -10.10 -1.95
N ILE A 99 4.27 -11.35 -1.69
CA ILE A 99 5.05 -12.55 -2.00
C ILE A 99 4.29 -13.37 -3.03
N GLY A 100 4.90 -13.56 -4.21
CA GLY A 100 4.34 -14.42 -5.25
C GLY A 100 4.47 -15.89 -4.88
N LEU A 101 3.34 -16.56 -4.68
CA LEU A 101 3.24 -17.99 -4.35
C LEU A 101 2.58 -18.78 -5.50
N ASP A 102 2.47 -20.10 -5.32
CA ASP A 102 1.89 -21.00 -6.32
C ASP A 102 0.42 -20.71 -6.61
N ASN A 103 -0.36 -20.39 -5.58
CA ASN A 103 -1.82 -20.27 -5.69
C ASN A 103 -2.34 -18.82 -5.57
N GLY A 104 -1.45 -17.83 -5.54
CA GLY A 104 -1.80 -16.42 -5.35
C GLY A 104 -0.68 -15.64 -4.70
N LEU A 105 -1.06 -14.64 -3.89
CA LEU A 105 -0.11 -13.83 -3.12
C LEU A 105 -0.36 -13.98 -1.63
N ASP A 106 0.71 -13.99 -0.85
CA ASP A 106 0.64 -13.50 0.53
C ASP A 106 0.96 -11.99 0.50
N VAL A 107 0.04 -11.18 1.03
CA VAL A 107 0.14 -9.72 1.03
C VAL A 107 -0.06 -9.19 2.43
N LEU A 108 0.91 -8.44 2.94
CA LEU A 108 0.77 -7.60 4.13
C LEU A 108 0.77 -6.14 3.70
N ALA A 109 -0.23 -5.37 4.12
CA ALA A 109 -0.21 -3.92 4.09
C ALA A 109 -0.25 -3.39 5.52
N SER A 110 0.73 -2.57 5.90
CA SER A 110 0.82 -1.90 7.20
C SER A 110 0.85 -0.39 6.98
N PHE A 111 0.04 0.34 7.74
CA PHE A 111 -0.14 1.78 7.62
C PHE A 111 0.38 2.51 8.85
N ARG A 112 0.77 3.79 8.68
CA ARG A 112 1.44 4.58 9.73
C ARG A 112 0.56 4.83 10.95
N ASP A 113 -0.75 4.82 10.77
CA ASP A 113 -1.75 4.88 11.84
C ASP A 113 -1.85 3.60 12.68
N GLY A 114 -1.08 2.55 12.37
CA GLY A 114 -1.06 1.29 13.10
C GLY A 114 -2.06 0.25 12.58
N THR A 115 -2.90 0.61 11.60
CA THR A 115 -3.78 -0.36 10.95
C THR A 115 -3.01 -1.26 10.00
N ALA A 116 -3.49 -2.49 9.82
CA ALA A 116 -2.90 -3.43 8.87
C ALA A 116 -3.95 -4.32 8.21
N ARG A 117 -3.61 -4.86 7.05
CA ARG A 117 -4.39 -5.88 6.35
C ARG A 117 -3.46 -6.98 5.88
N TYR A 118 -3.87 -8.22 6.10
CA TYR A 118 -3.18 -9.39 5.57
C TYR A 118 -4.13 -10.19 4.68
N ILE A 119 -3.68 -10.59 3.50
CA ILE A 119 -4.40 -11.47 2.58
C ILE A 119 -3.46 -12.64 2.27
N ASN A 120 -3.87 -13.87 2.59
CA ASN A 120 -3.07 -15.04 2.26
C ASN A 120 -3.32 -15.50 0.81
N GLN A 121 -2.51 -16.44 0.30
CA GLN A 121 -2.64 -16.99 -1.06
C GLN A 121 -4.00 -17.60 -1.40
N THR A 122 -4.83 -17.97 -0.42
CA THR A 122 -6.19 -18.49 -0.67
C THR A 122 -7.24 -17.38 -0.73
N GLY A 123 -6.86 -16.13 -0.44
CA GLY A 123 -7.75 -14.98 -0.32
C GLY A 123 -8.36 -14.76 1.06
N LYS A 124 -8.00 -15.58 2.07
CA LYS A 124 -8.44 -15.35 3.45
C LYS A 124 -7.76 -14.09 3.97
N MET A 125 -8.54 -13.23 4.63
CA MET A 125 -8.09 -11.91 5.02
C MET A 125 -8.19 -11.68 6.53
N ILE A 126 -7.23 -10.92 7.05
CA ILE A 126 -7.25 -10.31 8.37
C ILE A 126 -7.31 -8.80 8.18
N ILE A 127 -8.28 -8.15 8.80
CA ILE A 127 -8.37 -6.70 8.91
C ILE A 127 -8.01 -6.34 10.35
N TRP A 128 -6.90 -5.63 10.52
CA TRP A 128 -6.38 -5.27 11.82
C TRP A 128 -6.61 -3.79 12.09
N GLU A 129 -7.64 -3.51 12.87
CA GLU A 129 -7.99 -2.16 13.35
C GLU A 129 -7.78 -2.01 14.86
N THR A 130 -7.61 -3.13 15.58
CA THR A 130 -7.34 -3.14 17.03
C THR A 130 -5.85 -2.99 17.30
N ILE A 131 -5.38 -1.75 17.31
CA ILE A 131 -3.98 -1.42 17.60
C ILE A 131 -3.68 -1.79 19.06
N ASP A 132 -2.72 -2.71 19.24
CA ASP A 132 -2.17 -3.06 20.54
C ASP A 132 -0.66 -2.73 20.59
N ASN A 133 -0.07 -2.83 21.79
CA ASN A 133 1.33 -2.44 21.98
C ASN A 133 2.32 -3.25 21.11
N ILE A 134 2.01 -4.51 20.80
CA ILE A 134 2.90 -5.39 20.04
C ILE A 134 2.81 -5.08 18.54
N SER A 135 1.59 -5.03 17.99
CA SER A 135 1.35 -4.65 16.59
C SER A 135 1.84 -3.24 16.30
N LYS A 136 1.69 -2.32 17.26
CA LYS A 136 2.25 -0.96 17.17
C LYS A 136 3.78 -0.97 17.12
N ASP A 137 4.45 -1.65 18.05
CA ASP A 137 5.92 -1.73 18.08
C ASP A 137 6.50 -2.36 16.80
N LEU A 138 5.88 -3.43 16.30
CA LEU A 138 6.27 -4.07 15.04
C LEU A 138 6.07 -3.13 13.84
N THR A 139 4.96 -2.40 13.82
CA THR A 139 4.69 -1.38 12.78
C THR A 139 5.71 -0.24 12.84
N ASP A 140 5.99 0.31 14.02
CA ASP A 140 6.96 1.40 14.17
C ASP A 140 8.35 0.96 13.70
N LYS A 141 8.82 -0.23 14.11
CA LYS A 141 10.09 -0.80 13.66
C LYS A 141 10.11 -1.04 12.15
N LEU A 142 9.03 -1.56 11.58
CA LEU A 142 8.90 -1.77 10.14
C LEU A 142 9.08 -0.45 9.38
N PHE A 143 8.43 0.61 9.84
CA PHE A 143 8.54 1.94 9.23
C PHE A 143 9.95 2.52 9.36
N ASP A 144 10.61 2.37 10.51
CA ASP A 144 11.99 2.85 10.70
C ASP A 144 12.97 2.18 9.73
N LYS A 145 12.86 0.86 9.53
CA LYS A 145 13.68 0.15 8.54
C LYS A 145 13.29 0.50 7.11
N SER A 146 12.00 0.69 6.84
CA SER A 146 11.51 1.11 5.53
C SER A 146 12.00 2.51 5.13
N TYR A 147 12.08 3.46 6.07
CA TYR A 147 12.67 4.78 5.83
C TYR A 147 14.13 4.69 5.37
N THR A 148 14.89 3.72 5.90
CA THR A 148 16.28 3.50 5.45
C THR A 148 16.34 3.16 3.97
N VAL A 149 15.40 2.36 3.47
CA VAL A 149 15.26 2.03 2.03
C VAL A 149 14.82 3.27 1.25
N VAL A 150 13.72 3.90 1.65
CA VAL A 150 13.11 5.06 0.95
C VAL A 150 14.08 6.24 0.81
N ASN A 151 14.99 6.43 1.75
CA ASN A 151 16.01 7.48 1.69
C ASN A 151 17.17 7.17 0.72
N LYS A 152 17.22 5.97 0.14
CA LYS A 152 18.27 5.52 -0.80
C LYS A 152 17.76 5.32 -2.22
N ILE A 153 16.45 5.24 -2.42
CA ILE A 153 15.83 5.05 -3.73
C ILE A 153 14.95 6.25 -4.09
N GLY A 154 14.64 6.39 -5.38
CA GLY A 154 13.73 7.42 -5.91
C GLY A 154 12.31 6.89 -6.12
N PRO A 155 11.32 7.79 -6.27
CA PRO A 155 9.95 7.38 -6.58
C PRO A 155 9.89 6.73 -7.96
N TRP A 156 8.95 5.81 -8.10
CA TRP A 156 8.60 5.19 -9.37
C TRP A 156 7.69 6.14 -10.16
N ASP A 157 8.12 6.50 -11.36
CA ASP A 157 7.49 7.50 -12.24
C ASP A 157 6.50 6.90 -13.25
N LYS A 158 6.25 5.59 -13.19
CA LYS A 158 5.34 4.87 -14.07
C LYS A 158 4.14 4.32 -13.30
N PRO A 159 3.09 3.82 -13.98
CA PRO A 159 2.01 3.12 -13.31
C PRO A 159 2.54 1.97 -12.43
N ARG A 160 1.82 1.69 -11.34
CA ARG A 160 2.11 0.55 -10.47
C ARG A 160 2.16 -0.73 -11.31
N ARG A 161 3.19 -1.55 -11.08
CA ARG A 161 3.35 -2.84 -11.75
C ARG A 161 2.24 -3.81 -11.33
N SER A 162 1.89 -4.74 -12.23
CA SER A 162 1.11 -5.93 -11.86
C SER A 162 1.75 -6.68 -10.69
N ASN A 163 0.99 -7.48 -9.96
CA ASN A 163 1.50 -8.28 -8.83
C ASN A 163 2.77 -9.08 -9.17
N PRO A 164 3.64 -9.37 -8.18
CA PRO A 164 4.85 -10.15 -8.41
C PRO A 164 4.52 -11.58 -8.85
N LYS A 165 5.44 -12.17 -9.63
CA LYS A 165 5.36 -13.56 -10.07
C LYS A 165 5.76 -14.52 -8.93
N LYS A 166 5.43 -15.80 -9.08
CA LYS A 166 5.91 -16.86 -8.17
C LYS A 166 7.41 -16.75 -7.90
N GLY A 167 7.79 -16.80 -6.62
CA GLY A 167 9.18 -16.76 -6.16
C GLY A 167 9.78 -15.36 -6.07
N ILE A 168 9.01 -14.33 -6.43
CA ILE A 168 9.38 -12.91 -6.33
C ILE A 168 8.70 -12.30 -5.11
N VAL A 169 9.44 -11.49 -4.38
CA VAL A 169 8.90 -10.60 -3.35
C VAL A 169 8.98 -9.16 -3.84
N ARG A 170 7.94 -8.38 -3.56
CA ARG A 170 7.94 -6.92 -3.74
C ARG A 170 7.67 -6.27 -2.40
N ILE A 171 8.45 -5.25 -2.06
CA ILE A 171 8.13 -4.31 -1.00
C ILE A 171 7.84 -2.95 -1.63
N THR A 172 6.64 -2.44 -1.42
CA THR A 172 6.13 -1.17 -1.91
C THR A 172 5.99 -0.20 -0.73
N PHE A 173 6.43 1.03 -0.92
CA PHE A 173 6.32 2.11 0.06
C PHE A 173 5.41 3.19 -0.51
N LEU A 174 4.39 3.54 0.26
CA LEU A 174 3.44 4.60 -0.06
C LEU A 174 3.91 5.86 0.65
N VAL A 175 4.52 6.76 -0.11
CA VAL A 175 5.14 7.98 0.39
C VAL A 175 4.36 9.18 -0.13
N SER A 176 4.33 10.26 0.65
CA SER A 176 3.65 11.51 0.28
C SER A 176 4.05 12.09 -1.08
N ASP A 177 5.28 11.83 -1.54
CA ASP A 177 5.80 12.29 -2.83
C ASP A 177 5.77 11.22 -3.95
N GLY A 178 5.21 10.03 -3.68
CA GLY A 178 4.98 9.00 -4.68
C GLY A 178 5.10 7.56 -4.18
N LEU A 179 5.00 6.63 -5.13
CA LEU A 179 5.17 5.20 -4.88
C LEU A 179 6.65 4.83 -5.05
N TYR A 180 7.21 4.08 -4.11
CA TYR A 180 8.55 3.53 -4.19
C TYR A 180 8.46 2.01 -4.07
N PHE A 181 9.37 1.25 -4.68
CA PHE A 181 9.40 -0.19 -4.43
C PHE A 181 10.78 -0.81 -4.69
N GLY A 182 10.98 -1.98 -4.09
CA GLY A 182 12.02 -2.94 -4.44
C GLY A 182 11.38 -4.29 -4.78
N GLU A 183 11.93 -4.99 -5.77
CA GLU A 183 11.42 -6.28 -6.24
C GLU A 183 12.58 -7.18 -6.69
N ASP A 184 12.66 -8.39 -6.11
CA ASP A 184 13.68 -9.39 -6.46
C ASP A 184 13.18 -10.79 -6.04
N PRO A 185 13.76 -11.90 -6.53
CA PRO A 185 13.67 -13.19 -5.87
C PRO A 185 13.71 -13.14 -4.33
N ILE A 186 12.84 -13.92 -3.69
CA ILE A 186 12.67 -13.95 -2.22
C ILE A 186 14.02 -14.07 -1.50
N LYS A 187 14.85 -15.04 -1.90
CA LYS A 187 16.15 -15.27 -1.22
C LYS A 187 17.10 -14.09 -1.33
N VAL A 188 17.07 -13.36 -2.45
CA VAL A 188 17.95 -12.23 -2.70
C VAL A 188 17.49 -11.05 -1.86
N LEU A 189 16.22 -10.65 -1.96
CA LEU A 189 15.73 -9.45 -1.26
C LEU A 189 15.73 -9.61 0.27
N PHE A 190 15.45 -10.81 0.80
CA PHE A 190 15.57 -11.07 2.24
C PHE A 190 17.03 -11.06 2.75
N SER A 191 18.00 -11.35 1.87
CA SER A 191 19.44 -11.29 2.21
C SER A 191 20.03 -9.89 1.97
N ASP A 192 19.28 -8.99 1.34
CA ASP A 192 19.74 -7.63 1.07
C ASP A 192 19.89 -6.85 2.39
N PRO A 193 21.04 -6.20 2.63
CA PRO A 193 21.31 -5.52 3.90
C PRO A 193 20.42 -4.29 4.14
N MET A 194 19.78 -3.74 3.09
CA MET A 194 18.92 -2.57 3.17
C MET A 194 17.44 -2.98 3.29
N ALA A 195 16.95 -3.89 2.44
CA ALA A 195 15.55 -4.32 2.39
C ALA A 195 15.23 -5.48 3.35
N GLY A 196 16.18 -6.39 3.58
CA GLY A 196 16.01 -7.59 4.41
C GLY A 196 15.51 -7.31 5.84
N PRO A 197 16.02 -6.27 6.54
CA PRO A 197 15.51 -5.90 7.87
C PRO A 197 14.03 -5.49 7.86
N ALA A 198 13.57 -4.73 6.85
CA ALA A 198 12.17 -4.33 6.74
C ALA A 198 11.29 -5.54 6.42
N LEU A 199 11.71 -6.40 5.48
CA LEU A 199 11.00 -7.64 5.14
C LEU A 199 10.87 -8.60 6.33
N SER A 200 11.92 -8.70 7.16
CA SER A 200 11.89 -9.53 8.36
C SER A 200 10.89 -9.03 9.40
N LEU A 201 10.73 -7.71 9.53
CA LEU A 201 9.74 -7.10 10.42
C LEU A 201 8.31 -7.24 9.86
N ALA A 202 8.14 -7.11 8.54
CA ALA A 202 6.88 -7.40 7.88
C ALA A 202 6.45 -8.86 8.12
N ALA A 203 7.36 -9.83 7.97
CA ALA A 203 7.07 -11.23 8.26
C ALA A 203 6.68 -11.47 9.73
N GLN A 204 7.34 -10.79 10.68
CA GLN A 204 6.99 -10.85 12.10
C GLN A 204 5.60 -10.26 12.38
N LEU A 205 5.28 -9.11 11.81
CA LEU A 205 3.95 -8.50 11.93
C LEU A 205 2.88 -9.43 11.35
N MET A 206 3.07 -9.95 10.14
CA MET A 206 2.18 -10.93 9.52
C MET A 206 1.92 -12.13 10.43
N LYS A 207 2.99 -12.74 10.99
CA LYS A 207 2.88 -13.87 11.91
C LYS A 207 2.06 -13.50 13.15
N TYR A 208 2.34 -12.34 13.75
CA TYR A 208 1.60 -11.86 14.92
C TYR A 208 0.09 -11.71 14.63
N LEU A 209 -0.27 -11.09 13.50
CA LEU A 209 -1.65 -10.91 13.09
C LEU A 209 -2.37 -12.26 12.92
N MET A 210 -1.69 -13.23 12.30
CA MET A 210 -2.23 -14.59 12.12
C MET A 210 -2.48 -15.30 13.45
N GLU A 211 -1.56 -15.20 14.40
CA GLU A 211 -1.70 -15.78 15.74
C GLU A 211 -2.86 -15.17 16.52
N LYS A 212 -3.12 -13.86 16.36
CA LYS A 212 -4.21 -13.16 17.04
C LYS A 212 -5.59 -13.37 16.42
N ALA A 213 -5.64 -13.69 15.13
CA ALA A 213 -6.89 -13.95 14.41
C ALA A 213 -7.29 -15.45 14.40
N SER A 214 -6.50 -16.31 15.04
CA SER A 214 -6.73 -17.75 15.14
C SER A 214 -7.61 -18.12 16.33
#